data_AF-A0A352Y501-F1
#
_entry.id   AF-A0A352Y501-F1
#
_cell.length_a   1.000
_cell.length_b   1.000
_cell.length_c   1.000
_cell.angle_alpha   90.00
_cell.angle_beta   90.00
_cell.angle_gamma   90.00
#
_symmetry.space_group_name_H-M   'P 1'
#
loop_
_entity.id
_entity.type
_entity.pdbx_description
1 polymer ?
#
loop_
_entity_poly.entity_id
_entity_poly.type
_entity_poly.pdbx_seq_one_letter_code
_entity_poly.pdbx_strand_id
1 'polypeptide(L)'
;MGSEMCIRDRPWGNLGISLMMQERYDEAETALKRALVMDPRYTLAKNNLAALPKIRRTGLPPIVDIRDPFKTSKLKQSITFIEE
;
A
#
# COMPACT_ATOMS: atom_id res chain seq x y z
N MET A 1 -12.16 -7.26 23.57
CA MET A 1 -11.94 -7.77 22.20
C MET A 1 -11.85 -6.59 21.25
N GLY A 2 -10.67 -6.23 20.75
CA GLY A 2 -10.55 -5.06 19.86
C GLY A 2 -9.16 -4.73 19.34
N SER A 3 -8.10 -5.34 19.90
CA SER A 3 -6.71 -5.06 19.53
C SER A 3 -6.11 -6.06 18.54
N GLU A 4 -6.66 -7.27 18.41
CA GLU A 4 -6.11 -8.31 17.51
C GLU A 4 -6.61 -8.23 16.05
N MET A 5 -7.71 -7.51 15.81
CA MET A 5 -8.33 -7.47 14.48
C MET A 5 -7.58 -6.54 13.51
N CYS A 6 -6.99 -5.43 14.01
CA CYS A 6 -6.21 -4.44 13.25
C CYS A 6 -4.89 -4.96 12.64
N ILE A 7 -4.49 -6.21 12.94
CA ILE A 7 -3.30 -6.84 12.35
C ILE A 7 -3.66 -7.63 11.08
N ARG A 8 -4.89 -8.16 10.97
CA ARG A 8 -5.30 -9.11 9.93
C ARG A 8 -5.88 -8.46 8.67
N ASP A 9 -6.26 -7.19 8.75
CA ASP A 9 -6.84 -6.37 7.68
C ASP A 9 -5.78 -5.66 6.81
N ARG A 10 -4.66 -5.24 7.42
CA ARG A 10 -3.53 -4.61 6.71
C ARG A 10 -2.98 -5.39 5.51
N PRO A 11 -2.88 -6.74 5.53
CA PRO A 11 -2.41 -7.52 4.39
C PRO A 11 -3.25 -7.31 3.12
N TRP A 12 -4.58 -7.20 3.26
CA TRP A 12 -5.47 -7.00 2.12
C TRP A 12 -5.34 -5.59 1.51
N GLY A 13 -5.11 -4.58 2.35
CA GLY A 13 -4.80 -3.22 1.88
C GLY A 13 -3.48 -3.13 1.12
N ASN A 14 -2.43 -3.75 1.68
CA ASN A 14 -1.12 -3.80 1.04
C ASN A 14 -1.16 -4.59 -0.28
N LEU A 15 -1.88 -5.72 -0.31
CA LEU A 15 -2.11 -6.50 -1.53
C LEU A 15 -2.80 -5.67 -2.61
N GLY A 16 -3.86 -4.92 -2.24
CA GLY A 16 -4.55 -4.02 -3.16
C GLY A 16 -3.61 -3.01 -3.80
N ILE A 17 -2.74 -2.38 -3.00
CA ILE A 17 -1.72 -1.44 -3.49
C ILE A 17 -0.74 -2.13 -4.44
N SER A 18 -0.21 -3.30 -4.07
CA SER A 18 0.73 -4.05 -4.92
C SER A 18 0.12 -4.48 -6.25
N LEU A 19 -1.17 -4.80 -6.27
CA LEU A 19 -1.91 -5.13 -7.49
C LEU A 19 -2.15 -3.89 -8.36
N MET A 20 -2.43 -2.72 -7.76
CA MET A 20 -2.52 -1.45 -8.49
C MET A 20 -1.20 -1.08 -9.18
N MET A 21 -0.07 -1.35 -8.53
CA MET A 21 1.26 -1.15 -9.11
C MET A 21 1.58 -2.12 -10.26
N GLN A 22 0.94 -3.29 -10.27
CA GLN A 22 1.03 -4.26 -11.36
C GLN A 22 -0.03 -4.03 -12.46
N GLU A 23 -0.76 -2.91 -12.41
CA GLU A 23 -1.87 -2.59 -13.33
C GLU A 23 -3.02 -3.62 -13.31
N ARG A 24 -3.06 -4.49 -12.29
CA ARG A 24 -4.09 -5.51 -12.09
C ARG A 24 -5.27 -4.92 -11.32
N TYR A 25 -5.96 -3.97 -11.95
CA TYR A 25 -6.95 -3.13 -11.29
C TYR A 25 -8.17 -3.89 -10.75
N ASP A 26 -8.67 -4.89 -11.47
CA ASP A 26 -9.86 -5.67 -11.05
C ASP A 26 -9.58 -6.50 -9.78
N GLU A 27 -8.37 -7.05 -9.68
CA GLU A 27 -7.92 -7.79 -8.50
C GLU A 27 -7.61 -6.86 -7.33
N ALA A 28 -7.02 -5.69 -7.62
CA ALA A 28 -6.83 -4.66 -6.62
C ALA A 28 -8.16 -4.22 -5.99
N GLU A 29 -9.19 -4.01 -6.81
CA GLU A 29 -10.53 -3.65 -6.31
C GLU A 29 -11.07 -4.72 -5.35
N THR A 30 -10.92 -5.99 -5.72
CA THR A 30 -11.37 -7.13 -4.93
C THR A 30 -10.63 -7.20 -3.58
N ALA A 31 -9.31 -7.02 -3.58
CA ALA A 31 -8.50 -7.01 -2.37
C ALA A 31 -8.86 -5.84 -1.44
N LEU A 32 -9.06 -4.63 -1.99
CA LEU A 32 -9.45 -3.45 -1.23
C LEU A 32 -10.85 -3.59 -0.64
N LYS A 33 -11.82 -4.13 -1.41
CA LYS A 33 -13.16 -4.46 -0.89
C LYS A 33 -13.09 -5.48 0.24
N ARG A 34 -12.24 -6.50 0.13
CA ARG A 34 -12.05 -7.50 1.18
C ARG A 34 -11.49 -6.87 2.46
N ALA A 35 -10.56 -5.93 2.32
CA ALA A 35 -10.04 -5.17 3.46
C ALA A 35 -11.15 -4.38 4.17
N LEU A 36 -12.08 -3.77 3.43
CA LEU A 36 -13.23 -3.05 3.99
C LEU A 36 -14.32 -3.93 4.59
N VAL A 37 -14.48 -5.17 4.11
CA VAL A 37 -15.35 -6.17 4.74
C VAL A 37 -14.83 -6.59 6.11
N MET A 38 -13.49 -6.67 6.26
CA MET A 38 -12.85 -7.01 7.53
C MET A 38 -12.82 -5.82 8.50
N ASP A 39 -12.44 -4.63 8.00
CA ASP A 39 -12.51 -3.39 8.77
C ASP A 39 -13.18 -2.28 7.93
N PRO A 40 -14.47 -2.01 8.16
CA PRO A 40 -15.18 -0.92 7.53
C PRO A 40 -14.60 0.47 7.82
N ARG A 41 -13.70 0.61 8.81
CA ARG A 41 -13.02 1.86 9.16
C ARG A 41 -11.62 1.97 8.55
N TYR A 42 -11.17 1.00 7.75
CA TYR A 42 -9.83 1.02 7.18
C TYR A 42 -9.66 2.11 6.12
N THR A 43 -9.21 3.28 6.56
CA THR A 43 -9.12 4.51 5.76
C THR A 43 -8.24 4.35 4.52
N LEU A 44 -7.13 3.60 4.61
CA LEU A 44 -6.23 3.40 3.48
C LEU A 44 -6.93 2.63 2.34
N ALA A 45 -7.68 1.57 2.66
CA ALA A 45 -8.42 0.82 1.66
C ALA A 45 -9.52 1.68 1.00
N LYS A 46 -10.23 2.52 1.78
CA LYS A 46 -11.22 3.47 1.22
C LYS A 46 -10.60 4.45 0.25
N ASN A 47 -9.48 5.07 0.64
CA ASN A 47 -8.79 6.05 -0.19
C ASN A 47 -8.29 5.44 -1.49
N ASN A 48 -7.70 4.24 -1.43
CA ASN A 48 -7.21 3.53 -2.60
C ASN A 48 -8.36 3.10 -3.53
N LEU A 49 -9.48 2.64 -2.97
CA LEU A 49 -10.66 2.28 -3.76
C LEU A 49 -11.24 3.50 -4.50
N ALA A 50 -11.29 4.66 -3.84
CA ALA A 50 -11.73 5.91 -4.47
C ALA A 50 -10.78 6.40 -5.56
N ALA A 51 -9.47 6.15 -5.40
CA ALA A 51 -8.45 6.52 -6.39
C ALA A 51 -8.35 5.55 -7.57
N LEU A 52 -8.79 4.29 -7.41
CA LEU A 52 -8.63 3.21 -8.38
C LEU A 52 -9.13 3.56 -9.80
N PRO A 53 -10.33 4.15 -10.02
CA PRO A 53 -10.81 4.46 -11.36
C PRO A 53 -9.95 5.51 -12.07
N LYS A 54 -9.43 6.49 -11.31
CA LYS A 54 -8.51 7.50 -11.84
C LYS A 54 -7.19 6.87 -12.25
N ILE A 55 -6.64 6.00 -11.39
CA ILE A 55 -5.37 5.30 -11.63
C ILE A 55 -5.48 4.37 -12.84
N ARG A 56 -6.58 3.63 -12.96
CA ARG A 56 -6.88 2.78 -14.13
C ARG A 56 -6.90 3.56 -15.44
N ARG A 57 -7.35 4.82 -15.40
CA ARG A 57 -7.38 5.71 -16.58
C ARG A 57 -6.01 6.32 -16.87
N THR A 58 -5.19 6.59 -15.85
CA THR A 58 -3.91 7.29 -15.99
C THR A 58 -2.70 6.36 -16.09
N GLY A 59 -2.85 5.06 -15.81
CA GLY A 59 -1.77 4.06 -15.77
C GLY A 59 -0.83 4.20 -14.55
N LEU A 60 -0.67 5.42 -14.04
CA LEU A 60 0.24 5.71 -12.93
C LEU A 60 -0.52 5.69 -11.58
N PRO A 61 -0.23 4.75 -10.67
CA PRO A 61 -0.62 4.93 -9.28
C PRO A 61 0.11 6.17 -8.73
N PRO A 62 -0.52 6.99 -7.86
CA PRO A 62 0.24 7.95 -7.08
C PRO A 62 1.31 7.12 -6.37
N ILE A 63 2.57 7.52 -6.54
CA ILE A 63 3.70 6.89 -5.86
C ILE A 63 3.27 6.87 -4.40
N VAL A 64 2.93 5.69 -3.86
CA VAL A 64 2.72 5.56 -2.43
C VAL A 64 4.06 5.99 -1.91
N ASP A 65 4.12 7.16 -1.27
CA ASP A 65 5.36 7.66 -0.70
C ASP A 65 5.82 6.54 0.22
N ILE A 66 6.76 5.73 -0.28
CA ILE A 66 7.48 4.80 0.56
C ILE A 66 8.05 5.79 1.56
N ARG A 67 7.53 5.74 2.79
CA ARG A 67 8.15 6.43 3.90
C ARG A 67 9.52 5.78 4.02
N ASP A 68 10.42 6.24 3.17
CA ASP A 68 11.83 5.98 3.27
C ASP A 68 12.21 6.68 4.57
N PRO A 69 12.49 5.91 5.64
CA PRO A 69 12.85 6.48 6.94
C PRO A 69 14.07 7.40 6.84
N PHE A 70 14.80 7.32 5.71
CA PHE A 70 15.99 8.06 5.42
C PHE A 70 15.78 9.23 4.44
N LYS A 71 14.56 9.46 3.93
CA LYS A 71 14.26 10.60 3.02
C LYS A 71 14.57 11.96 3.65
N THR A 72 14.43 12.07 4.97
CA THR A 72 14.78 13.26 5.76
C THR A 72 16.15 13.16 6.44
N SER A 73 16.81 12.00 6.35
CA SER A 73 18.05 11.75 7.05
C SER A 73 19.24 12.16 6.19
N LYS A 74 20.18 12.94 6.75
CA LYS A 74 21.44 13.32 6.08
C LYS A 74 22.45 12.17 5.96
N LEU A 75 22.03 10.94 6.27
CA LEU A 75 22.90 9.76 6.20
C LEU A 75 23.26 9.51 4.74
N LYS A 76 24.51 9.78 4.35
CA LYS A 76 25.07 9.23 3.12
C LYS A 76 25.03 7.72 3.26
N GLN A 77 24.23 7.05 2.43
CA GLN A 77 24.24 5.60 2.29
C GLN A 77 25.57 5.20 1.62
N SER A 78 26.66 5.22 2.38
CA SER A 78 27.87 4.50 2.02
C SER A 78 27.66 3.07 2.50
N ILE A 79 27.20 2.20 1.59
CA ILE A 79 27.39 0.76 1.79
C ILE A 79 28.91 0.57 1.69
N THR A 80 29.60 0.49 2.83
CA THR A 80 30.97 0.00 2.83
C THR A 80 30.84 -1.50 2.68
N PHE A 81 31.09 -2.01 1.49
CA PHE A 81 31.39 -3.43 1.32
C PHE A 81 32.66 -3.70 2.14
N ILE A 82 32.49 -4.40 3.25
CA ILE A 82 33.62 -5.04 3.92
C ILE A 82 33.85 -6.30 3.09
N GLU A 83 34.83 -6.22 2.18
CA GLU A 83 35.41 -7.41 1.58
C GLU A 83 36.25 -8.08 2.67
N GLU A 84 35.96 -9.36 2.97
CA GLU A 84 36.74 -10.21 3.88
C GLU A 84 38.09 -10.62 3.26
#